data_AF-A0A3R9R724-F1
#
_entry.id   AF-A0A3R9R724-F1
#
_cell.length_a   1.000
_cell.length_b   1.000
_cell.length_c   1.000
_cell.angle_alpha   90.00
_cell.angle_beta   90.00
_cell.angle_gamma   90.00
#
_symmetry.space_group_name_H-M   'P 1'
#
loop_
_entity.id
_entity.type
_entity.pdbx_description
1 polymer ?
#
loop_
_entity_poly.entity_id
_entity_poly.type
_entity_poly.pdbx_seq_one_letter_code
_entity_poly.pdbx_strand_id
1 'polypeptide(L)'
;MIIAITVIKLESRLFLRCTDQRDRRWSLIEVPYATVAQRLMAGIIDLMIISVISMPIFIFTAKYSLFVQFSLATSSAVVLTTLYYSLTEGALSTSPGKKMMNLYILDSDSFRPISYRQALVRNIIRMADASLLYLPMVLNKDKRRIGDGAAGTIVVSKRRLSVRVISPEEYKKRKMVEGGAYSMDLAVAEALIDKIKEKASTFPAEKLENTIKYIERGVKIDEIKRRSMETIGSDDPCSILAFSVLAGYIPARSILSQQDFVDILEKASLFAFSQEERRSLSIKAGVLRGIDEAERYTKPFRLNILLRSMWDSPRLFREITPFFLASFFILLFSAFFAMWMPSDIVSQLKELMGKENISMPGPFVTAIMIILNNIKVWLLLYGGGPLIIASPSVTAINGVILGSVGGLLMREGRALDFLSAVLPHGVMEVTAILIASSIGIKMGLSLIFPGEKSRYESLKEVAMRYSDLVVLSAVLLFIAGFVEAFITPILMHEHSIAITVSILEIIVLYLFLLKSK
;
A
#
# COMPACT_ATOMS: atom_id res chain seq x y z
N MET A 1 -17.57 -15.70 44.05
CA MET A 1 -16.69 -14.53 43.80
C MET A 1 -15.33 -15.05 43.37
N ILE A 2 -15.16 -15.25 42.05
CA ILE A 2 -13.95 -15.37 41.20
C ILE A 2 -14.56 -15.87 39.88
N ILE A 3 -15.18 -14.95 39.13
CA ILE A 3 -15.53 -15.21 37.73
C ILE A 3 -14.23 -14.92 36.99
N ALA A 4 -13.39 -15.93 36.87
CA ALA A 4 -12.18 -15.85 36.07
C ALA A 4 -12.61 -15.68 34.62
N ILE A 5 -12.40 -14.48 34.08
CA ILE A 5 -12.40 -14.24 32.64
C ILE A 5 -11.19 -15.04 32.11
N THR A 6 -11.40 -16.29 31.72
CA THR A 6 -10.33 -17.14 31.18
C THR A 6 -9.99 -16.64 29.78
N VAL A 7 -9.04 -15.70 29.72
CA VAL A 7 -8.36 -15.34 28.48
C VAL A 7 -7.35 -16.45 28.20
N ILE A 8 -7.65 -17.33 27.27
CA ILE A 8 -6.70 -18.33 26.79
C ILE A 8 -5.68 -17.58 25.93
N LYS A 9 -4.54 -17.25 26.53
CA LYS A 9 -3.38 -16.65 25.86
C LYS A 9 -2.69 -17.72 25.02
N LEU A 10 -2.79 -17.64 23.69
CA LEU A 10 -1.84 -18.31 22.81
C LEU A 10 -0.64 -17.38 22.69
N GLU A 11 0.56 -17.79 23.10
CA GLU A 11 1.76 -16.92 22.94
C GLU A 11 2.17 -16.75 21.46
N SER A 12 1.42 -17.32 20.51
CA SER A 12 1.40 -16.92 19.10
C SER A 12 0.34 -15.84 18.80
N ARG A 13 0.15 -14.85 19.68
CA ARG A 13 -0.59 -13.60 19.43
C ARG A 13 -2.03 -13.72 18.88
N LEU A 14 -2.68 -14.89 18.96
CA LEU A 14 -4.14 -15.04 18.83
C LEU A 14 -4.74 -15.12 20.24
N PHE A 15 -5.74 -14.31 20.53
CA PHE A 15 -6.46 -14.41 21.81
C PHE A 15 -7.74 -15.23 21.64
N LEU A 16 -7.83 -16.36 22.33
CA LEU A 16 -9.10 -17.05 22.57
C LEU A 16 -9.72 -16.41 23.82
N ARG A 17 -10.74 -15.57 23.65
CA ARG A 17 -11.43 -14.91 24.78
C ARG A 17 -12.75 -15.64 25.07
N CYS A 18 -12.87 -16.16 26.28
CA CYS A 18 -14.12 -16.67 26.84
C CYS A 18 -14.87 -15.50 27.53
N THR A 19 -16.15 -15.26 27.21
CA THR A 19 -16.93 -14.16 27.81
C THR A 19 -18.28 -14.64 28.34
N ASP A 20 -18.64 -14.17 29.53
CA ASP A 20 -19.97 -14.33 30.17
C ASP A 20 -20.90 -13.12 29.87
N GLN A 21 -22.21 -13.34 30.00
CA GLN A 21 -23.38 -12.69 29.38
C GLN A 21 -23.56 -11.15 29.45
N ARG A 22 -22.62 -10.35 29.97
CA ARG A 22 -22.89 -8.92 30.29
C ARG A 22 -22.49 -7.89 29.23
N ASP A 23 -21.84 -8.28 28.14
CA ASP A 23 -21.35 -7.32 27.13
C ASP A 23 -22.16 -7.39 25.83
N ARG A 24 -23.45 -7.00 25.89
CA ARG A 24 -24.40 -6.95 24.76
C ARG A 24 -24.12 -5.81 23.75
N ARG A 25 -22.91 -5.24 23.71
CA ARG A 25 -22.56 -4.05 22.88
C ARG A 25 -21.53 -4.30 21.77
N TRP A 26 -21.37 -5.52 21.29
CA TRP A 26 -20.49 -5.79 20.15
C TRP A 26 -21.29 -6.30 18.95
N SER A 27 -21.84 -5.33 18.22
CA SER A 27 -22.33 -5.48 16.86
C SER A 27 -21.20 -5.88 15.91
N LEU A 28 -21.42 -6.91 15.10
CA LEU A 28 -21.00 -7.04 13.70
C LEU A 28 -19.60 -6.53 13.29
N ILE A 29 -18.79 -7.48 12.80
CA ILE A 29 -17.68 -7.27 11.85
C ILE A 29 -16.49 -6.48 12.42
N GLU A 30 -15.35 -7.15 12.66
CA GLU A 30 -14.07 -6.44 12.53
C GLU A 30 -13.02 -7.36 11.89
N VAL A 31 -12.67 -7.06 10.64
CA VAL A 31 -11.31 -7.31 10.14
C VAL A 31 -10.37 -6.66 11.17
N PRO A 32 -9.30 -7.34 11.63
CA PRO A 32 -8.41 -6.83 12.66
C PRO A 32 -7.51 -5.70 12.12
N TYR A 33 -8.12 -4.57 11.73
CA TYR A 33 -7.42 -3.44 11.16
C TYR A 33 -6.37 -2.92 12.15
N ALA A 34 -5.20 -2.60 11.62
CA ALA A 34 -4.16 -1.94 12.38
C ALA A 34 -4.66 -0.57 12.88
N THR A 35 -4.42 -0.24 14.14
CA THR A 35 -4.78 1.07 14.67
C THR A 35 -3.89 2.15 14.04
N VAL A 36 -4.37 3.39 14.02
CA VAL A 36 -3.57 4.55 13.58
C VAL A 36 -2.25 4.61 14.36
N ALA A 37 -2.29 4.43 15.68
CA ALA A 37 -1.08 4.40 16.52
C ALA A 37 -0.09 3.29 16.11
N GLN A 38 -0.56 2.06 15.85
CA GLN A 38 0.31 0.97 15.37
C GLN A 38 0.98 1.33 14.03
N ARG A 39 0.24 1.96 13.12
CA ARG A 39 0.75 2.39 11.81
C ARG A 39 1.74 3.55 11.91
N LEU A 40 1.49 4.52 12.79
CA LEU A 40 2.41 5.64 13.05
C LEU A 40 3.72 5.16 13.67
N MET A 41 3.66 4.29 14.67
CA MET A 41 4.87 3.71 15.29
C MET A 41 5.69 2.90 14.27
N ALA A 42 5.03 2.09 13.44
CA ALA A 42 5.71 1.40 12.34
C ALA A 42 6.36 2.40 11.36
N GLY A 43 5.67 3.51 11.06
CA GLY A 43 6.16 4.58 10.20
C GLY A 43 7.38 5.31 10.76
N ILE A 44 7.46 5.53 12.08
CA ILE A 44 8.64 6.13 12.74
C ILE A 44 9.86 5.22 12.58
N ILE A 45 9.69 3.90 12.82
CA ILE A 45 10.77 2.92 12.64
C ILE A 45 11.26 2.92 11.19
N ASP A 46 10.33 2.87 10.23
CA ASP A 46 10.68 2.93 8.81
C ASP A 46 11.37 4.25 8.45
N LEU A 47 10.94 5.39 9.00
CA LEU A 47 11.57 6.69 8.75
C LEU A 47 13.01 6.75 9.28
N MET A 48 13.28 6.14 10.43
CA MET A 48 14.64 6.00 10.94
C MET A 48 15.51 5.19 9.99
N ILE A 49 15.00 4.06 9.47
CA ILE A 49 15.71 3.24 8.49
C ILE A 49 15.99 4.04 7.21
N ILE A 50 14.98 4.74 6.67
CA ILE A 50 15.14 5.59 5.48
C ILE A 50 16.17 6.69 5.71
N SER A 51 16.18 7.30 6.90
CA SER A 51 17.14 8.36 7.26
C SER A 51 18.58 7.86 7.29
N VAL A 52 18.80 6.62 7.74
CA VAL A 52 20.12 5.97 7.67
C VAL A 52 20.50 5.68 6.22
N ILE A 53 19.56 5.20 5.40
CA ILE A 53 19.79 4.94 3.97
C ILE A 53 20.11 6.23 3.19
N SER A 54 19.53 7.37 3.57
CA SER A 54 19.76 8.66 2.90
C SER A 54 21.03 9.38 3.37
N MET A 55 21.65 8.96 4.48
CA MET A 55 22.84 9.61 5.06
C MET A 55 24.01 9.75 4.07
N PRO A 56 24.35 8.75 3.23
CA PRO A 56 25.43 8.90 2.24
C PRO A 56 25.17 10.01 1.23
N ILE A 57 23.90 10.22 0.83
CA ILE A 57 23.51 11.31 -0.08
C ILE A 57 23.78 12.65 0.61
N PHE A 58 23.37 12.78 1.87
CA PHE A 58 23.58 14.01 2.64
C PHE A 58 25.08 14.36 2.75
N ILE A 59 25.92 13.38 3.13
CA ILE A 59 27.38 13.55 3.21
C ILE A 59 27.95 13.94 1.84
N PHE A 60 27.56 13.25 0.77
CA PHE A 60 28.02 13.56 -0.58
C PHE A 60 27.63 14.98 -1.01
N THR A 61 26.45 15.46 -0.58
CA THR A 61 25.97 16.79 -0.93
C THR A 61 26.60 17.94 -0.15
N ALA A 62 27.26 17.67 0.98
CA ALA A 62 27.79 18.69 1.88
C ALA A 62 28.83 19.63 1.24
N LYS A 63 29.45 19.21 0.13
CA LYS A 63 30.41 20.01 -0.64
C LYS A 63 29.77 20.99 -1.63
N TYR A 64 28.46 20.92 -1.84
CA TYR A 64 27.71 21.82 -2.72
C TYR A 64 27.02 22.92 -1.93
N SER A 65 26.44 23.90 -2.61
CA SER A 65 25.70 25.00 -2.00
C SER A 65 24.50 24.53 -1.18
N LEU A 66 24.06 25.35 -0.21
CA LEU A 66 22.89 25.05 0.61
C LEU A 66 21.62 24.83 -0.24
N PHE A 67 21.47 25.59 -1.33
CA PHE A 67 20.35 25.42 -2.26
C PHE A 67 20.38 24.04 -2.93
N VAL A 68 21.53 23.62 -3.45
CA VAL A 68 21.70 22.30 -4.07
C VAL A 68 21.47 21.19 -3.04
N GLN A 69 22.00 21.34 -1.83
CA GLN A 69 21.76 20.41 -0.72
C GLN A 69 20.26 20.26 -0.43
N PHE A 70 19.53 21.37 -0.28
CA PHE A 70 18.10 21.35 0.02
C PHE A 70 17.27 20.74 -1.13
N SER A 71 17.56 21.13 -2.37
CA SER A 71 16.85 20.61 -3.56
C SER A 71 17.04 19.10 -3.72
N LEU A 72 18.28 18.62 -3.57
CA LEU A 72 18.59 17.21 -3.68
C LEU A 72 18.08 16.40 -2.47
N ALA A 73 18.16 16.95 -1.26
CA ALA A 73 17.64 16.31 -0.06
C ALA A 73 16.12 16.11 -0.14
N THR A 74 15.36 17.14 -0.53
CA THR A 74 13.90 17.03 -0.66
C THR A 74 13.49 16.05 -1.77
N SER A 75 14.15 16.11 -2.93
CA SER A 75 13.85 15.21 -4.06
C SER A 75 14.21 13.76 -3.75
N SER A 76 15.41 13.53 -3.21
CA SER A 76 15.84 12.18 -2.80
C SER A 76 14.97 11.62 -1.68
N ALA A 77 14.58 12.42 -0.68
CA ALA A 77 13.73 11.95 0.42
C ALA A 77 12.37 11.44 -0.07
N VAL A 78 11.71 12.17 -0.96
CA VAL A 78 10.40 11.80 -1.52
C VAL A 78 10.52 10.53 -2.37
N VAL A 79 11.52 10.47 -3.25
CA VAL A 79 11.74 9.32 -4.15
C VAL A 79 12.15 8.08 -3.37
N LEU A 80 13.15 8.19 -2.48
CA LEU A 80 13.63 7.07 -1.66
C LEU A 80 12.53 6.53 -0.75
N THR A 81 11.74 7.40 -0.12
CA THR A 81 10.62 6.94 0.72
C THR A 81 9.63 6.13 -0.12
N THR A 82 9.25 6.64 -1.30
CA THR A 82 8.32 5.93 -2.19
C THR A 82 8.88 4.58 -2.62
N LEU A 83 10.13 4.55 -3.10
CA LEU A 83 10.80 3.32 -3.53
C LEU A 83 10.96 2.32 -2.39
N TYR A 84 11.40 2.75 -1.21
CA TYR A 84 11.58 1.90 -0.03
C TYR A 84 10.29 1.14 0.30
N TYR A 85 9.16 1.85 0.41
CA TYR A 85 7.89 1.20 0.72
C TYR A 85 7.41 0.32 -0.45
N SER A 86 7.47 0.78 -1.69
CA SER A 86 7.04 -0.02 -2.84
C SER A 86 7.83 -1.32 -3.00
N LEU A 87 9.14 -1.28 -2.80
CA LEU A 87 10.01 -2.44 -2.92
C LEU A 87 9.84 -3.41 -1.74
N THR A 88 9.91 -2.90 -0.50
CA THR A 88 9.78 -3.76 0.69
C THR A 88 8.39 -4.38 0.79
N GLU A 89 7.33 -3.59 0.62
CA GLU A 89 5.96 -4.11 0.68
C GLU A 89 5.63 -5.01 -0.50
N GLY A 90 6.16 -4.74 -1.70
CA GLY A 90 6.01 -5.63 -2.85
C GLY A 90 6.77 -6.96 -2.69
N ALA A 91 7.92 -6.94 -2.01
CA ALA A 91 8.74 -8.12 -1.77
C ALA A 91 8.23 -8.99 -0.62
N LEU A 92 7.72 -8.37 0.45
CA LEU A 92 7.45 -9.00 1.74
C LEU A 92 5.99 -8.85 2.21
N SER A 93 5.13 -8.15 1.47
CA SER A 93 3.77 -7.78 1.91
C SER A 93 3.72 -7.04 3.26
N THR A 94 4.84 -6.45 3.66
CA THR A 94 4.99 -5.62 4.87
C THR A 94 6.27 -4.77 4.73
N SER A 95 6.34 -3.64 5.41
CA SER A 95 7.59 -2.90 5.58
C SER A 95 8.35 -3.43 6.80
N PRO A 96 9.67 -3.26 6.90
CA PRO A 96 10.44 -3.61 8.09
C PRO A 96 9.82 -3.11 9.41
N GLY A 97 9.45 -1.83 9.48
CA GLY A 97 8.79 -1.26 10.67
C GLY A 97 7.42 -1.88 10.96
N LYS A 98 6.63 -2.16 9.93
CA LYS A 98 5.33 -2.87 10.07
C LYS A 98 5.52 -4.31 10.54
N LYS A 99 6.53 -5.02 10.05
CA LYS A 99 6.87 -6.38 10.47
C LYS A 99 7.23 -6.43 11.96
N MET A 100 8.06 -5.50 12.44
CA MET A 100 8.36 -5.36 13.87
C MET A 100 7.09 -5.14 14.71
N MET A 101 6.13 -4.39 14.18
CA MET A 101 4.82 -4.17 14.80
C MET A 101 3.82 -5.33 14.62
N ASN A 102 4.17 -6.37 13.83
CA ASN A 102 3.33 -7.51 13.44
C ASN A 102 2.09 -7.07 12.65
N LEU A 103 2.33 -6.18 11.71
CA LEU A 103 1.37 -5.67 10.76
C LEU A 103 1.67 -6.24 9.38
N TYR A 104 0.63 -6.63 8.66
CA TYR A 104 0.72 -7.18 7.32
C TYR A 104 -0.23 -6.45 6.39
N ILE A 105 0.13 -6.37 5.11
CA ILE A 105 -0.66 -5.72 4.08
C ILE A 105 -1.22 -6.81 3.18
N LEU A 106 -2.53 -6.83 3.05
CA LEU A 106 -3.25 -7.82 2.26
C LEU A 106 -4.11 -7.12 1.21
N ASP A 107 -4.41 -7.84 0.14
CA ASP A 107 -5.42 -7.44 -0.84
C ASP A 107 -6.81 -7.42 -0.18
N SER A 108 -7.62 -6.40 -0.48
CA SER A 108 -8.92 -6.21 0.18
C SER A 108 -9.98 -7.24 -0.23
N ASP A 109 -9.82 -7.84 -1.41
CA ASP A 109 -10.86 -8.68 -2.02
C ASP A 109 -10.53 -10.16 -1.81
N SER A 110 -9.26 -10.53 -1.99
CA SER A 110 -8.76 -11.90 -1.88
C SER A 110 -8.06 -12.24 -0.56
N PHE A 111 -7.71 -11.23 0.25
CA PHE A 111 -6.89 -11.36 1.46
C PHE A 111 -5.50 -11.96 1.26
N ARG A 112 -5.01 -12.05 0.01
CA ARG A 112 -3.68 -12.59 -0.30
C ARG A 112 -2.58 -11.52 -0.15
N PRO A 113 -1.30 -11.94 -0.05
CA PRO A 113 -0.15 -11.05 -0.17
C PRO A 113 -0.23 -10.16 -1.42
N ILE A 114 0.13 -8.88 -1.27
CA ILE A 114 -0.03 -7.88 -2.32
C ILE A 114 1.03 -8.02 -3.42
N SER A 115 0.72 -7.50 -4.61
CA SER A 115 1.66 -7.43 -5.73
C SER A 115 2.55 -6.18 -5.67
N TYR A 116 3.69 -6.19 -6.37
CA TYR A 116 4.53 -4.99 -6.59
C TYR A 116 3.75 -3.82 -7.21
N ARG A 117 2.79 -4.11 -8.10
CA ARG A 117 1.94 -3.08 -8.71
C ARG A 117 1.08 -2.38 -7.66
N GLN A 118 0.42 -3.16 -6.80
CA GLN A 118 -0.37 -2.60 -5.70
C GLN A 118 0.52 -1.82 -4.73
N ALA A 119 1.70 -2.34 -4.38
CA ALA A 119 2.65 -1.65 -3.53
C ALA A 119 3.16 -0.33 -4.16
N LEU A 120 3.35 -0.30 -5.48
CA LEU A 120 3.75 0.91 -6.22
C LEU A 120 2.65 1.97 -6.16
N VAL A 121 1.45 1.63 -6.65
CA VAL A 121 0.28 2.55 -6.69
C VAL A 121 -0.02 3.11 -5.29
N ARG A 122 -0.07 2.23 -4.30
CA ARG A 122 -0.33 2.57 -2.90
C ARG A 122 0.63 3.60 -2.33
N ASN A 123 1.92 3.49 -2.68
CA ASN A 123 2.96 4.34 -2.10
C ASN A 123 3.24 5.59 -2.93
N ILE A 124 2.95 5.61 -4.23
CA ILE A 124 2.93 6.88 -4.96
C ILE A 124 1.77 7.75 -4.46
N ILE A 125 0.58 7.18 -4.27
CA ILE A 125 -0.60 7.92 -3.76
C ILE A 125 -0.45 8.34 -2.28
N ARG A 126 0.60 7.87 -1.60
CA ARG A 126 0.99 8.38 -0.28
C ARG A 126 1.25 9.89 -0.30
N MET A 127 1.58 10.48 -1.45
CA MET A 127 1.71 11.94 -1.59
C MET A 127 0.42 12.66 -1.20
N ALA A 128 -0.74 12.22 -1.69
CA ALA A 128 -2.03 12.77 -1.28
C ALA A 128 -2.31 12.56 0.21
N ASP A 129 -1.98 11.38 0.75
CA ASP A 129 -2.14 11.10 2.18
C ASP A 129 -1.27 12.03 3.05
N ALA A 130 -0.02 12.26 2.65
CA ALA A 130 0.91 13.11 3.37
C ALA A 130 0.46 14.57 3.36
N SER A 131 -0.01 15.09 2.22
CA SER A 131 -0.57 16.44 2.10
C SER A 131 -1.80 16.66 2.98
N LEU A 132 -2.58 15.62 3.24
CA LEU A 132 -3.75 15.66 4.15
C LEU A 132 -3.41 15.22 5.58
N LEU A 133 -2.13 15.13 5.94
CA LEU A 133 -1.67 14.72 7.28
C LEU A 133 -2.28 13.37 7.74
N TYR A 134 -2.51 12.46 6.79
CA TYR A 134 -3.14 11.14 7.00
C TYR A 134 -4.54 11.20 7.63
N LEU A 135 -5.23 12.35 7.59
CA LEU A 135 -6.56 12.53 8.13
C LEU A 135 -7.59 11.49 7.63
N PRO A 136 -7.62 11.06 6.35
CA PRO A 136 -8.52 10.01 5.89
C PRO A 136 -8.41 8.70 6.68
N MET A 137 -7.19 8.34 7.12
CA MET A 137 -6.95 7.14 7.92
C MET A 137 -7.61 7.21 9.31
N VAL A 138 -7.65 8.40 9.88
CA VAL A 138 -8.23 8.65 11.21
C VAL A 138 -9.76 8.60 11.12
N LEU A 139 -10.32 9.27 10.11
CA LEU A 139 -11.76 9.44 9.89
C LEU A 139 -12.45 8.14 9.44
N ASN A 140 -11.77 7.29 8.66
CA ASN A 140 -12.37 6.07 8.15
C ASN A 140 -12.57 5.00 9.24
N LYS A 141 -13.66 4.24 9.13
CA LYS A 141 -13.98 3.11 10.02
C LYS A 141 -13.00 1.95 9.86
N ASP A 142 -12.60 1.64 8.63
CA ASP A 142 -11.66 0.57 8.28
C ASP A 142 -10.17 0.98 8.41
N LYS A 143 -9.91 2.21 8.87
CA LYS A 143 -8.56 2.78 9.05
C LYS A 143 -7.69 2.73 7.79
N ARG A 144 -8.29 2.68 6.59
CA ARG A 144 -7.58 2.82 5.32
C ARG A 144 -7.26 4.28 5.02
N ARG A 145 -6.06 4.52 4.50
CA ARG A 145 -5.67 5.79 3.87
C ARG A 145 -6.07 5.80 2.38
N ILE A 146 -5.95 6.93 1.69
CA ILE A 146 -6.29 7.05 0.26
C ILE A 146 -5.48 6.07 -0.57
N GLY A 147 -4.16 5.97 -0.33
CA GLY A 147 -3.31 5.00 -1.04
C GLY A 147 -3.71 3.54 -0.79
N ASP A 148 -4.23 3.19 0.40
CA ASP A 148 -4.71 1.82 0.65
C ASP A 148 -5.95 1.53 -0.20
N GLY A 149 -6.89 2.47 -0.27
CA GLY A 149 -8.09 2.36 -1.11
C GLY A 149 -7.78 2.29 -2.60
N ALA A 150 -6.88 3.17 -3.08
CA ALA A 150 -6.48 3.23 -4.49
C ALA A 150 -5.77 1.97 -4.99
N ALA A 151 -5.10 1.22 -4.11
CA ALA A 151 -4.48 -0.05 -4.47
C ALA A 151 -5.36 -1.27 -4.13
N GLY A 152 -6.52 -1.07 -3.49
CA GLY A 152 -7.35 -2.16 -3.00
C GLY A 152 -6.66 -3.00 -1.93
N THR A 153 -6.05 -2.34 -0.95
CA THR A 153 -5.28 -3.02 0.11
C THR A 153 -5.81 -2.65 1.48
N ILE A 154 -5.54 -3.53 2.45
CA ILE A 154 -5.85 -3.34 3.86
C ILE A 154 -4.62 -3.62 4.71
N VAL A 155 -4.52 -2.99 5.87
CA VAL A 155 -3.45 -3.26 6.84
C VAL A 155 -4.06 -3.93 8.06
N VAL A 156 -3.62 -5.16 8.31
CA VAL A 156 -4.13 -6.01 9.41
C VAL A 156 -3.08 -6.18 10.49
N SER A 157 -3.54 -6.36 11.72
CA SER A 157 -2.72 -6.48 12.92
C SER A 157 -2.86 -7.88 13.50
N LYS A 158 -1.79 -8.69 13.44
CA LYS A 158 -1.80 -10.04 14.03
C LYS A 158 -2.13 -10.00 15.52
N ARG A 159 -1.64 -8.97 16.24
CA ARG A 159 -1.88 -8.77 17.68
C ARG A 159 -3.35 -8.56 18.05
N ARG A 160 -4.19 -8.09 17.09
CA ARG A 160 -5.62 -7.82 17.30
C ARG A 160 -6.50 -8.96 16.79
N LEU A 161 -5.90 -10.01 16.22
CA LEU A 161 -6.66 -11.18 15.82
C LEU A 161 -7.08 -11.96 17.07
N SER A 162 -8.38 -12.03 17.31
CA SER A 162 -8.95 -12.82 18.39
C SER A 162 -10.14 -13.62 17.88
N VAL A 163 -10.16 -14.91 18.22
CA VAL A 163 -11.31 -15.78 18.00
C VAL A 163 -12.03 -15.88 19.34
N ARG A 164 -13.33 -15.55 19.37
CA ARG A 164 -14.14 -15.70 20.57
C ARG A 164 -14.63 -17.15 20.62
N VAL A 165 -14.57 -17.76 21.80
CA VAL A 165 -15.11 -19.10 22.05
C VAL A 165 -15.92 -19.05 23.33
N ILE A 166 -17.12 -19.63 23.31
CA ILE A 166 -18.02 -19.67 24.47
C ILE A 166 -17.53 -20.63 25.54
N SER A 167 -17.97 -20.40 26.78
CA SER A 167 -17.67 -21.30 27.89
C SER A 167 -18.40 -22.64 27.72
N PRO A 168 -17.91 -23.73 28.34
CA PRO A 168 -18.59 -25.02 28.31
C PRO A 168 -20.05 -24.96 28.80
N GLU A 169 -20.34 -24.16 29.83
CA GLU A 169 -21.72 -24.02 30.36
C GLU A 169 -22.64 -23.29 29.38
N GLU A 170 -22.16 -22.21 28.74
CA GLU A 170 -22.92 -21.47 27.75
C GLU A 170 -23.11 -22.29 26.46
N TYR A 171 -22.11 -23.11 26.08
CA TYR A 171 -22.22 -24.09 24.99
C TYR A 171 -23.37 -25.07 25.26
N LYS A 172 -23.38 -25.70 26.46
CA LYS A 172 -24.46 -26.63 26.86
C LYS A 172 -25.83 -25.95 26.80
N LYS A 173 -25.95 -24.75 27.39
CA LYS A 173 -27.19 -23.98 27.42
C LYS A 173 -27.72 -23.65 26.02
N ARG A 174 -26.85 -23.23 25.11
CA ARG A 174 -27.23 -22.87 23.73
C ARG A 174 -27.56 -24.09 22.88
N LYS A 175 -26.87 -25.22 23.09
CA LYS A 175 -27.13 -26.47 22.37
C LYS A 175 -28.47 -27.11 22.74
N MET A 176 -28.94 -26.91 23.96
CA MET A 176 -30.23 -27.41 24.45
C MET A 176 -31.45 -26.63 23.92
N VAL A 177 -31.26 -25.49 23.25
CA VAL A 177 -32.36 -24.72 22.65
C VAL A 177 -32.71 -25.37 21.30
N GLU A 178 -33.70 -26.28 21.30
CA GLU A 178 -34.22 -26.90 20.08
C GLU A 178 -34.75 -25.83 19.10
N GLY A 179 -34.29 -25.88 17.84
CA GLY A 179 -34.62 -24.90 16.81
C GLY A 179 -33.77 -23.61 16.82
N GLY A 180 -32.75 -23.51 17.68
CA GLY A 180 -31.90 -22.33 17.80
C GLY A 180 -31.01 -22.09 16.57
N ALA A 181 -31.04 -20.87 16.03
CA ALA A 181 -30.05 -20.40 15.06
C ALA A 181 -28.63 -20.63 15.61
N TYR A 182 -27.75 -21.27 14.82
CA TYR A 182 -26.32 -21.35 15.11
C TYR A 182 -25.73 -19.94 15.16
N SER A 183 -25.75 -19.35 16.36
CA SER A 183 -25.01 -18.12 16.64
C SER A 183 -23.53 -18.35 16.32
N MET A 184 -22.85 -17.31 15.83
CA MET A 184 -21.44 -17.35 15.46
C MET A 184 -20.56 -18.08 16.49
N ASP A 185 -20.80 -17.83 17.78
CA ASP A 185 -20.01 -18.42 18.87
C ASP A 185 -20.24 -19.94 19.03
N LEU A 186 -21.47 -20.43 18.83
CA LEU A 186 -21.79 -21.85 18.89
C LEU A 186 -21.18 -22.59 17.70
N ALA A 187 -21.25 -21.99 16.51
CA ALA A 187 -20.63 -22.51 15.29
C ALA A 187 -19.11 -22.68 15.44
N VAL A 188 -18.44 -21.70 16.04
CA VAL A 188 -17.00 -21.76 16.32
C VAL A 188 -16.68 -22.85 17.35
N ALA A 189 -17.48 -22.98 18.40
CA ALA A 189 -17.28 -24.00 19.43
C ALA A 189 -17.45 -25.43 18.88
N GLU A 190 -18.48 -25.68 18.07
CA GLU A 190 -18.68 -27.00 17.43
C GLU A 190 -17.52 -27.32 16.47
N ALA A 191 -17.15 -26.36 15.59
CA ALA A 191 -16.03 -26.56 14.68
C ALA A 191 -14.70 -26.81 15.40
N LEU A 192 -14.49 -26.16 16.54
CA LEU A 192 -13.31 -26.38 17.40
C LEU A 192 -13.32 -27.78 18.01
N ILE A 193 -14.44 -28.22 18.59
CA ILE A 193 -14.59 -29.55 19.19
C ILE A 193 -14.34 -30.62 18.12
N ASP A 194 -14.96 -30.49 16.95
CA ASP A 194 -14.80 -31.42 15.84
C ASP A 194 -13.35 -31.51 15.38
N LYS A 195 -12.66 -30.37 15.21
CA LYS A 195 -11.26 -30.36 14.79
C LYS A 195 -10.33 -30.94 15.84
N ILE A 196 -10.60 -30.71 17.13
CA ILE A 196 -9.81 -31.31 18.21
C ILE A 196 -10.02 -32.82 18.22
N LYS A 197 -11.25 -33.33 18.07
CA LYS A 197 -11.53 -34.77 17.97
C LYS A 197 -10.82 -35.41 16.77
N GLU A 198 -10.87 -34.74 15.61
CA GLU A 198 -10.16 -35.13 14.39
C GLU A 198 -8.64 -35.22 14.60
N LYS A 199 -8.04 -34.25 15.31
CA LYS A 199 -6.60 -34.29 15.62
C LYS A 199 -6.28 -35.34 16.68
N ALA A 200 -7.08 -35.41 17.74
CA ALA A 200 -6.91 -36.33 18.86
C ALA A 200 -6.85 -37.79 18.42
N SER A 201 -7.68 -38.19 17.44
CA SER A 201 -7.67 -39.54 16.87
C SER A 201 -6.40 -39.88 16.09
N THR A 202 -5.62 -38.87 15.65
CA THR A 202 -4.34 -39.06 14.94
C THR A 202 -3.12 -39.10 15.87
N PHE A 203 -3.28 -38.85 17.17
CA PHE A 203 -2.17 -38.94 18.12
C PHE A 203 -1.87 -40.40 18.50
N PRO A 204 -0.60 -40.75 18.75
CA PRO A 204 -0.26 -41.98 19.46
C PRO A 204 -0.96 -42.01 20.82
N ALA A 205 -1.61 -43.14 21.16
CA ALA A 205 -2.39 -43.28 22.39
C ALA A 205 -1.61 -42.87 23.66
N GLU A 206 -0.31 -43.16 23.70
CA GLU A 206 0.59 -42.80 24.79
C GLU A 206 0.74 -41.28 24.99
N LYS A 207 0.75 -40.50 23.90
CA LYS A 207 0.86 -39.03 23.96
C LYS A 207 -0.45 -38.38 24.41
N LEU A 208 -1.58 -38.97 24.05
CA LEU A 208 -2.90 -38.57 24.50
C LEU A 208 -3.06 -38.85 26.01
N GLU A 209 -2.69 -40.06 26.45
CA GLU A 209 -2.68 -40.43 27.88
C GLU A 209 -1.75 -39.55 28.70
N ASN A 210 -0.54 -39.25 28.23
CA ASN A 210 0.39 -38.37 28.94
C ASN A 210 -0.13 -36.94 29.07
N THR A 211 -0.84 -36.43 28.06
CA THR A 211 -1.50 -35.12 28.11
C THR A 211 -2.62 -35.14 29.14
N ILE A 212 -3.40 -36.22 29.21
CA ILE A 212 -4.48 -36.42 30.19
C ILE A 212 -3.92 -36.55 31.62
N LYS A 213 -2.84 -37.32 31.82
CA LYS A 213 -2.12 -37.43 33.10
C LYS A 213 -1.53 -36.10 33.58
N TYR A 214 -1.15 -35.22 32.66
CA TYR A 214 -0.71 -33.87 33.02
C TYR A 214 -1.86 -33.04 33.64
N ILE A 215 -3.10 -33.25 33.18
CA ILE A 215 -4.30 -32.64 33.78
C ILE A 215 -4.54 -33.16 35.19
N GLU A 216 -4.35 -34.47 35.43
CA GLU A 216 -4.52 -35.12 36.74
C GLU A 216 -3.67 -34.49 37.86
N ARG A 217 -2.51 -33.92 37.52
CA ARG A 217 -1.61 -33.27 38.49
C ARG A 217 -2.12 -31.92 39.02
N GLY A 218 -3.15 -31.33 38.40
CA GLY A 218 -3.70 -30.02 38.77
C GLY A 218 -5.21 -29.98 39.03
N VAL A 219 -5.99 -30.93 38.49
CA VAL A 219 -7.46 -31.00 38.61
C VAL A 219 -7.89 -32.48 38.70
N LYS A 220 -8.91 -32.80 39.52
CA LYS A 220 -9.45 -34.17 39.61
C LYS A 220 -10.08 -34.59 38.27
N ILE A 221 -9.52 -35.61 37.62
CA ILE A 221 -9.96 -36.07 36.29
C ILE A 221 -11.41 -36.57 36.27
N ASP A 222 -11.88 -37.15 37.37
CA ASP A 222 -13.27 -37.62 37.49
C ASP A 222 -14.27 -36.47 37.36
N GLU A 223 -13.90 -35.28 37.84
CA GLU A 223 -14.73 -34.08 37.68
C GLU A 223 -14.76 -33.62 36.21
N ILE A 224 -13.65 -33.70 35.51
CA ILE A 224 -13.54 -33.34 34.09
C ILE A 224 -14.31 -34.33 33.22
N LYS A 225 -14.20 -35.64 33.48
CA LYS A 225 -14.96 -36.69 32.80
C LYS A 225 -16.46 -36.46 32.94
N ARG A 226 -16.92 -36.21 34.18
CA ARG A 226 -18.33 -35.90 34.45
C ARG A 226 -18.79 -34.67 33.68
N ARG A 227 -18.05 -33.56 33.76
CA ARG A 227 -18.40 -32.31 33.05
C ARG A 227 -18.34 -32.44 31.52
N SER A 228 -17.41 -33.23 30.99
CA SER A 228 -17.32 -33.57 29.56
C SER A 228 -18.57 -34.32 29.10
N MET A 229 -18.96 -35.36 29.85
CA MET A 229 -20.17 -36.13 29.57
C MET A 229 -21.42 -35.24 29.61
N GLU A 230 -21.52 -34.35 30.60
CA GLU A 230 -22.63 -33.40 30.75
C GLU A 230 -22.70 -32.32 29.66
N THR A 231 -21.60 -32.03 28.97
CA THR A 231 -21.48 -30.90 28.02
C THR A 231 -21.41 -31.34 26.57
N ILE A 232 -20.49 -32.26 26.26
CA ILE A 232 -20.21 -32.76 24.91
C ILE A 232 -21.02 -34.04 24.63
N GLY A 233 -21.48 -34.75 25.67
CA GLY A 233 -22.25 -35.99 25.54
C GLY A 233 -21.40 -37.25 25.34
N SER A 234 -20.09 -37.18 25.61
CA SER A 234 -19.20 -38.33 25.53
C SER A 234 -18.04 -38.22 26.53
N ASP A 235 -17.60 -39.37 27.04
CA ASP A 235 -16.47 -39.54 27.96
C ASP A 235 -15.22 -40.11 27.28
N ASP A 236 -15.24 -40.23 25.94
CA ASP A 236 -14.08 -40.68 25.19
C ASP A 236 -12.86 -39.74 25.38
N PRO A 237 -11.62 -40.25 25.32
CA PRO A 237 -10.41 -39.45 25.53
C PRO A 237 -10.32 -38.19 24.65
N CYS A 238 -10.87 -38.22 23.43
CA CYS A 238 -10.86 -37.08 22.52
C CYS A 238 -11.87 -36.01 22.96
N SER A 239 -13.05 -36.41 23.45
CA SER A 239 -14.05 -35.50 24.03
C SER A 239 -13.56 -34.86 25.33
N ILE A 240 -12.87 -35.61 26.20
CA ILE A 240 -12.23 -35.06 27.41
C ILE A 240 -11.20 -33.99 27.02
N LEU A 241 -10.39 -34.25 25.99
CA LEU A 241 -9.40 -33.29 25.49
C LEU A 241 -10.07 -32.03 24.91
N ALA A 242 -11.10 -32.20 24.08
CA ALA A 242 -11.86 -31.10 23.50
C ALA A 242 -12.51 -30.21 24.58
N PHE A 243 -13.15 -30.82 25.58
CA PHE A 243 -13.67 -30.11 26.75
C PHE A 243 -12.57 -29.36 27.49
N SER A 244 -11.41 -30.00 27.68
CA SER A 244 -10.28 -29.40 28.41
C SER A 244 -9.68 -28.18 27.71
N VAL A 245 -9.64 -28.19 26.37
CA VAL A 245 -9.25 -27.02 25.57
C VAL A 245 -10.32 -25.94 25.62
N LEU A 246 -11.60 -26.31 25.48
CA LEU A 246 -12.73 -25.38 25.52
C LEU A 246 -12.85 -24.67 26.89
N ALA A 247 -12.62 -25.41 27.97
CA ALA A 247 -12.61 -24.91 29.35
C ALA A 247 -11.35 -24.09 29.66
N GLY A 248 -10.33 -24.11 28.78
CA GLY A 248 -9.07 -23.40 28.97
C GLY A 248 -8.07 -24.05 29.93
N TYR A 249 -8.29 -25.31 30.32
CA TYR A 249 -7.31 -26.08 31.10
C TYR A 249 -6.06 -26.39 30.27
N ILE A 250 -6.21 -26.55 28.95
CA ILE A 250 -5.12 -26.79 28.00
C ILE A 250 -5.07 -25.66 26.96
N PRO A 251 -3.89 -25.08 26.69
CA PRO A 251 -3.75 -24.10 25.62
C PRO A 251 -3.90 -24.79 24.25
N ALA A 252 -4.82 -24.29 23.42
CA ALA A 252 -5.16 -24.88 22.12
C ALA A 252 -3.95 -25.09 21.17
N ARG A 253 -2.89 -24.25 21.26
CA ARG A 253 -1.64 -24.40 20.47
C ARG A 253 -0.90 -25.72 20.68
N SER A 254 -1.12 -26.39 21.82
CA SER A 254 -0.46 -27.67 22.11
C SER A 254 -0.96 -28.78 21.18
N ILE A 255 -2.14 -28.59 20.58
CA ILE A 255 -2.83 -29.56 19.74
C ILE A 255 -3.06 -29.03 18.33
N LEU A 256 -3.38 -27.74 18.20
CA LEU A 256 -3.79 -27.11 16.94
C LEU A 256 -2.71 -26.21 16.36
N SER A 257 -2.47 -26.34 15.06
CA SER A 257 -1.63 -25.44 14.27
C SER A 257 -2.40 -24.19 13.83
N GLN A 258 -1.69 -23.19 13.29
CA GLN A 258 -2.31 -21.98 12.74
C GLN A 258 -3.25 -22.30 11.55
N GLN A 259 -2.90 -23.30 10.74
CA GLN A 259 -3.75 -23.77 9.64
C GLN A 259 -5.04 -24.41 10.15
N ASP A 260 -4.97 -25.16 11.25
CA ASP A 260 -6.16 -25.78 11.85
C ASP A 260 -7.18 -24.72 12.32
N PHE A 261 -6.71 -23.54 12.75
CA PHE A 261 -7.59 -22.41 13.09
C PHE A 261 -8.28 -21.79 11.87
N VAL A 262 -7.63 -21.77 10.71
CA VAL A 262 -8.27 -21.36 9.45
C VAL A 262 -9.40 -22.34 9.13
N ASP A 263 -9.12 -23.65 9.18
CA ASP A 263 -10.11 -24.70 8.93
C ASP A 263 -11.29 -24.61 9.89
N ILE A 264 -11.05 -24.32 11.18
CA ILE A 264 -12.12 -24.16 12.19
C ILE A 264 -13.01 -22.97 11.82
N LEU A 265 -12.45 -21.83 11.43
CA LEU A 265 -13.23 -20.66 11.05
C LEU A 265 -14.01 -20.88 9.75
N GLU A 266 -13.44 -21.61 8.79
CA GLU A 266 -14.14 -21.98 7.55
C GLU A 266 -15.28 -22.96 7.83
N LYS A 267 -15.05 -24.03 8.61
CA LYS A 267 -16.12 -24.95 9.04
C LYS A 267 -17.21 -24.21 9.83
N ALA A 268 -16.84 -23.35 10.77
CA ALA A 268 -17.78 -22.53 11.53
C ALA A 268 -18.62 -21.62 10.62
N SER A 269 -18.05 -21.10 9.53
CA SER A 269 -18.79 -20.27 8.57
C SER A 269 -19.88 -21.06 7.83
N LEU A 270 -19.76 -22.38 7.71
CA LEU A 270 -20.79 -23.25 7.15
C LEU A 270 -21.91 -23.52 8.15
N PHE A 271 -21.55 -23.64 9.44
CA PHE A 271 -22.51 -23.88 10.52
C PHE A 271 -23.34 -22.64 10.88
N ALA A 272 -22.77 -21.44 10.79
CA ALA A 272 -23.45 -20.21 11.20
C ALA A 272 -24.78 -20.00 10.45
N PHE A 273 -25.80 -19.51 11.17
CA PHE A 273 -27.15 -19.38 10.62
C PHE A 273 -27.33 -18.11 9.79
N SER A 274 -26.90 -16.94 10.30
CA SER A 274 -27.05 -15.66 9.61
C SER A 274 -26.01 -15.48 8.50
N GLN A 275 -26.41 -14.94 7.34
CA GLN A 275 -25.47 -14.58 6.26
C GLN A 275 -24.36 -13.62 6.73
N GLU A 276 -24.68 -12.71 7.66
CA GLU A 276 -23.68 -11.77 8.20
C GLU A 276 -22.63 -12.48 9.05
N GLU A 277 -23.05 -13.49 9.83
CA GLU A 277 -22.14 -14.31 10.65
C GLU A 277 -21.26 -15.21 9.77
N ARG A 278 -21.84 -15.84 8.74
CA ARG A 278 -21.09 -16.62 7.75
C ARG A 278 -20.01 -15.78 7.09
N ARG A 279 -20.38 -14.59 6.60
CA ARG A 279 -19.46 -13.64 5.97
C ARG A 279 -18.35 -13.20 6.94
N SER A 280 -18.69 -12.92 8.19
CA SER A 280 -17.74 -12.53 9.23
C SER A 280 -16.69 -13.62 9.50
N LEU A 281 -17.11 -14.87 9.64
CA LEU A 281 -16.21 -16.01 9.85
C LEU A 281 -15.32 -16.26 8.63
N SER A 282 -15.90 -16.20 7.42
CA SER A 282 -15.15 -16.33 6.17
C SER A 282 -14.07 -15.25 6.02
N ILE A 283 -14.39 -13.99 6.34
CA ILE A 283 -13.41 -12.89 6.31
C ILE A 283 -12.28 -13.13 7.32
N LYS A 284 -12.59 -13.57 8.55
CA LYS A 284 -11.56 -13.87 9.55
C LYS A 284 -10.66 -15.02 9.12
N ALA A 285 -11.22 -16.07 8.53
CA ALA A 285 -10.46 -17.17 7.96
C ALA A 285 -9.52 -16.69 6.84
N GLY A 286 -10.05 -15.89 5.91
CA GLY A 286 -9.28 -15.29 4.81
C GLY A 286 -8.12 -14.42 5.31
N VAL A 287 -8.36 -13.55 6.30
CA VAL A 287 -7.30 -12.72 6.89
C VAL A 287 -6.24 -13.55 7.60
N LEU A 288 -6.64 -14.57 8.37
CA LEU A 288 -5.68 -15.43 9.06
C LEU A 288 -4.81 -16.22 8.07
N ARG A 289 -5.42 -16.77 7.01
CA ARG A 289 -4.70 -17.41 5.90
C ARG A 289 -3.75 -16.41 5.22
N GLY A 290 -4.23 -15.21 4.93
CA GLY A 290 -3.44 -14.14 4.32
C GLY A 290 -2.22 -13.74 5.15
N ILE A 291 -2.37 -13.62 6.47
CA ILE A 291 -1.25 -13.34 7.39
C ILE A 291 -0.24 -14.50 7.37
N ASP A 292 -0.71 -15.74 7.41
CA ASP A 292 0.15 -16.94 7.36
C ASP A 292 0.93 -17.03 6.04
N GLU A 293 0.26 -16.76 4.91
CA GLU A 293 0.90 -16.63 3.60
C GLU A 293 1.92 -15.49 3.58
N ALA A 294 1.57 -14.31 4.11
CA ALA A 294 2.44 -13.13 4.16
C ALA A 294 3.69 -13.34 5.02
N GLU A 295 3.62 -14.15 6.09
CA GLU A 295 4.77 -14.49 6.93
C GLU A 295 5.82 -15.31 6.19
N ARG A 296 5.38 -16.15 5.25
CA ARG A 296 6.23 -16.95 4.37
C ARG A 296 6.50 -16.28 3.02
N TYR A 297 5.87 -15.14 2.76
CA TYR A 297 5.95 -14.48 1.46
C TYR A 297 7.30 -13.81 1.26
N THR A 298 8.00 -14.20 0.20
CA THR A 298 9.16 -13.48 -0.30
C THR A 298 9.17 -13.61 -1.81
N LYS A 299 9.03 -12.47 -2.50
CA LYS A 299 9.08 -12.41 -3.95
C LYS A 299 10.17 -11.43 -4.40
N PRO A 300 11.24 -11.89 -5.05
CA PRO A 300 12.29 -10.98 -5.52
C PRO A 300 11.74 -10.02 -6.56
N PHE A 301 12.23 -8.79 -6.53
CA PHE A 301 11.86 -7.79 -7.53
C PHE A 301 12.38 -8.22 -8.90
N ARG A 302 11.51 -8.14 -9.92
CA ARG A 302 11.85 -8.48 -11.30
C ARG A 302 11.45 -7.33 -12.21
N LEU A 303 12.42 -6.48 -12.54
CA LEU A 303 12.21 -5.30 -13.39
C LEU A 303 11.55 -5.65 -14.72
N ASN A 304 11.92 -6.77 -15.34
CA ASN A 304 11.38 -7.21 -16.63
C ASN A 304 9.86 -7.41 -16.63
N ILE A 305 9.26 -7.81 -15.49
CA ILE A 305 7.81 -7.98 -15.38
C ILE A 305 7.13 -6.61 -15.44
N LEU A 306 7.71 -5.60 -14.78
CA LEU A 306 7.22 -4.24 -14.74
C LEU A 306 7.41 -3.53 -16.10
N LEU A 307 8.52 -3.81 -16.80
CA LEU A 307 8.78 -3.23 -18.12
C LEU A 307 7.92 -3.88 -19.22
N ARG A 308 7.65 -5.18 -19.13
CA ARG A 308 6.82 -5.88 -20.14
C ARG A 308 5.40 -5.33 -20.20
N SER A 309 4.88 -4.81 -19.09
CA SER A 309 3.53 -4.24 -19.06
C SER A 309 3.44 -2.88 -19.76
N MET A 310 4.58 -2.22 -20.07
CA MET A 310 4.59 -0.99 -20.88
C MET A 310 4.10 -1.21 -22.31
N TRP A 311 4.07 -2.46 -22.81
CA TRP A 311 3.61 -2.74 -24.18
C TRP A 311 2.11 -2.49 -24.40
N ASP A 312 1.31 -2.46 -23.33
CA ASP A 312 -0.11 -2.08 -23.39
C ASP A 312 -0.34 -0.56 -23.26
N SER A 313 0.72 0.23 -23.05
CA SER A 313 0.66 1.68 -22.88
C SER A 313 -0.02 2.43 -24.02
N PRO A 314 0.16 2.08 -25.32
CA PRO A 314 -0.49 2.82 -26.40
C PRO A 314 -2.02 2.82 -26.30
N ARG A 315 -2.61 1.67 -25.90
CA ARG A 315 -4.04 1.56 -25.67
C ARG A 315 -4.47 2.45 -24.49
N LEU A 316 -3.74 2.37 -23.38
CA LEU A 316 -4.03 3.15 -22.17
C LEU A 316 -3.89 4.65 -22.42
N PHE A 317 -2.92 5.07 -23.24
CA PHE A 317 -2.69 6.45 -23.62
C PHE A 317 -3.90 7.02 -24.38
N ARG A 318 -4.43 6.28 -25.36
CA ARG A 318 -5.64 6.69 -26.09
C ARG A 318 -6.86 6.89 -25.20
N GLU A 319 -7.01 6.08 -24.15
CA GLU A 319 -8.12 6.22 -23.18
C GLU A 319 -8.00 7.47 -22.29
N ILE A 320 -6.81 8.06 -22.17
CA ILE A 320 -6.58 9.27 -21.36
C ILE A 320 -6.36 10.52 -22.22
N THR A 321 -6.39 10.42 -23.56
CA THR A 321 -6.13 11.54 -24.48
C THR A 321 -6.90 12.82 -24.14
N PRO A 322 -8.20 12.81 -23.76
CA PRO A 322 -8.88 14.04 -23.37
C PRO A 322 -8.23 14.74 -22.17
N PHE A 323 -7.79 13.99 -21.17
CA PHE A 323 -7.08 14.52 -19.99
C PHE A 323 -5.65 14.95 -20.30
N PHE A 324 -5.02 14.30 -21.28
CA PHE A 324 -3.71 14.68 -21.81
C PHE A 324 -3.78 16.02 -22.52
N LEU A 325 -4.76 16.22 -23.40
CA LEU A 325 -5.01 17.49 -24.06
C LEU A 325 -5.35 18.58 -23.03
N ALA A 326 -6.19 18.30 -22.03
CA ALA A 326 -6.47 19.25 -20.97
C ALA A 326 -5.21 19.66 -20.20
N SER A 327 -4.36 18.70 -19.82
CA SER A 327 -3.07 18.97 -19.16
C SER A 327 -2.12 19.78 -20.06
N PHE A 328 -2.09 19.45 -21.35
CA PHE A 328 -1.29 20.17 -22.35
C PHE A 328 -1.73 21.62 -22.48
N PHE A 329 -3.04 21.89 -22.55
CA PHE A 329 -3.57 23.25 -22.58
C PHE A 329 -3.29 24.02 -21.28
N ILE A 330 -3.37 23.38 -20.11
CA ILE A 330 -2.98 24.01 -18.83
C ILE A 330 -1.50 24.42 -18.87
N LEU A 331 -0.62 23.52 -19.30
CA LEU A 331 0.82 23.79 -19.42
C LEU A 331 1.08 24.94 -20.42
N LEU A 332 0.48 24.87 -21.61
CA LEU A 332 0.68 25.85 -22.66
C LEU A 332 0.14 27.23 -22.27
N PHE A 333 -1.05 27.29 -21.69
CA PHE A 333 -1.67 28.54 -21.27
C PHE A 333 -0.87 29.23 -20.16
N SER A 334 -0.43 28.48 -19.16
CA SER A 334 0.39 29.00 -18.07
C SER A 334 1.79 29.42 -18.55
N ALA A 335 2.41 28.68 -19.47
CA ALA A 335 3.67 29.06 -20.10
C ALA A 335 3.52 30.34 -20.94
N PHE A 336 2.48 30.42 -21.77
CA PHE A 336 2.20 31.60 -22.57
C PHE A 336 2.03 32.83 -21.67
N PHE A 337 1.19 32.75 -20.63
CA PHE A 337 0.98 33.88 -19.71
C PHE A 337 2.27 34.32 -19.00
N ALA A 338 3.11 33.36 -18.59
CA ALA A 338 4.37 33.64 -17.92
C ALA A 338 5.39 34.37 -18.82
N MET A 339 5.33 34.19 -20.15
CA MET A 339 6.17 34.95 -21.09
C MET A 339 5.89 36.47 -21.05
N TRP A 340 4.73 36.89 -20.55
CA TRP A 340 4.34 38.29 -20.43
C TRP A 340 4.56 38.85 -19.02
N MET A 341 5.04 38.04 -18.07
CA MET A 341 5.32 38.52 -16.71
C MET A 341 6.45 39.58 -16.69
N PRO A 342 6.41 40.53 -15.74
CA PRO A 342 7.48 41.50 -15.56
C PRO A 342 8.84 40.84 -15.31
N SER A 343 9.90 41.39 -15.89
CA SER A 343 11.27 40.88 -15.79
C SER A 343 11.81 40.84 -14.36
N ASP A 344 11.23 41.62 -13.44
CA ASP A 344 11.64 41.67 -12.03
C ASP A 344 11.37 40.35 -11.30
N ILE A 345 10.30 39.64 -11.68
CA ILE A 345 9.98 38.32 -11.12
C ILE A 345 10.93 37.25 -11.68
N VAL A 346 11.28 37.39 -12.96
CA VAL A 346 12.19 36.48 -13.66
C VAL A 346 13.64 36.67 -13.18
N SER A 347 14.04 37.90 -12.89
CA SER A 347 15.36 38.21 -12.32
C SER A 347 15.48 37.74 -10.89
N GLN A 348 14.43 37.86 -10.06
CA GLN A 348 14.38 37.24 -8.73
C GLN A 348 14.47 35.70 -8.81
N LEU A 349 13.82 35.07 -9.79
CA LEU A 349 13.98 33.63 -10.05
C LEU A 349 15.42 33.29 -10.48
N LYS A 350 16.03 34.07 -11.38
CA LYS A 350 17.45 33.91 -11.77
C LYS A 350 18.39 34.09 -10.57
N GLU A 351 18.10 35.04 -9.69
CA GLU A 351 18.92 35.34 -8.51
C GLU A 351 18.79 34.23 -7.45
N LEU A 352 17.60 33.66 -7.27
CA LEU A 352 17.37 32.46 -6.45
C LEU A 352 18.05 31.21 -7.04
N MET A 353 18.17 31.10 -8.36
CA MET A 353 18.80 29.95 -9.04
C MET A 353 20.31 30.09 -9.27
N GLY A 354 20.87 31.30 -9.25
CA GLY A 354 22.11 31.58 -9.99
C GLY A 354 23.21 32.38 -9.30
N LYS A 355 23.23 32.49 -7.96
CA LYS A 355 24.18 33.39 -7.27
C LYS A 355 25.44 32.76 -6.67
N GLU A 356 25.74 31.49 -6.92
CA GLU A 356 27.00 30.90 -6.44
C GLU A 356 27.81 30.35 -7.60
N ASN A 357 29.12 30.60 -7.63
CA ASN A 357 30.06 29.99 -8.56
C ASN A 357 30.16 28.49 -8.23
N ILE A 358 29.22 27.71 -8.75
CA ILE A 358 29.12 26.28 -8.49
C ILE A 358 30.17 25.58 -9.35
N SER A 359 31.08 24.83 -8.74
CA SER A 359 31.73 23.73 -9.43
C SER A 359 30.62 22.74 -9.82
N MET A 360 30.12 22.86 -11.05
CA MET A 360 29.08 21.98 -11.59
C MET A 360 29.49 20.53 -11.30
N PRO A 361 28.61 19.72 -10.68
CA PRO A 361 28.84 18.30 -10.56
C PRO A 361 29.15 17.69 -11.93
N GLY A 362 29.93 16.61 -11.97
CA GLY A 362 30.14 15.88 -13.22
C GLY A 362 28.80 15.42 -13.83
N PRO A 363 28.71 15.20 -15.15
CA PRO A 363 27.45 14.94 -15.87
C PRO A 363 26.55 13.87 -15.24
N PHE A 364 27.14 12.81 -14.69
CA PHE A 364 26.40 11.75 -14.01
C PHE A 364 25.61 12.24 -12.79
N VAL A 365 26.24 13.07 -11.94
CA VAL A 365 25.58 13.60 -10.73
C VAL A 365 24.46 14.57 -11.13
N THR A 366 24.71 15.40 -12.14
CA THR A 366 23.71 16.30 -12.72
C THR A 366 22.50 15.52 -13.26
N ALA A 367 22.73 14.42 -13.98
CA ALA A 367 21.66 13.53 -14.45
C ALA A 367 20.81 13.01 -13.29
N ILE A 368 21.43 12.52 -12.22
CA ILE A 368 20.70 12.03 -11.04
C ILE A 368 19.88 13.14 -10.37
N MET A 369 20.43 14.35 -10.26
CA MET A 369 19.72 15.50 -9.68
C MET A 369 18.46 15.85 -10.49
N ILE A 370 18.60 15.94 -11.81
CA ILE A 370 17.50 16.22 -12.74
C ILE A 370 16.45 15.12 -12.64
N ILE A 371 16.85 13.85 -12.76
CA ILE A 371 15.95 12.69 -12.69
C ILE A 371 15.18 12.70 -11.37
N LEU A 372 15.84 12.91 -10.23
CA LEU A 372 15.18 12.92 -8.93
C LEU A 372 14.19 14.08 -8.81
N ASN A 373 14.52 15.26 -9.33
CA ASN A 373 13.61 16.41 -9.32
C ASN A 373 12.38 16.14 -10.20
N ASN A 374 12.57 15.60 -11.40
CA ASN A 374 11.48 15.30 -12.32
C ASN A 374 10.60 14.16 -11.83
N ILE A 375 11.17 13.10 -11.23
CA ILE A 375 10.40 12.05 -10.56
C ILE A 375 9.63 12.63 -9.36
N LYS A 376 10.18 13.57 -8.59
CA LYS A 376 9.44 14.24 -7.52
C LYS A 376 8.22 14.99 -8.08
N VAL A 377 8.38 15.79 -9.14
CA VAL A 377 7.24 16.47 -9.81
C VAL A 377 6.21 15.46 -10.30
N TRP A 378 6.66 14.39 -10.93
CA TRP A 378 5.82 13.29 -11.40
C TRP A 378 5.06 12.58 -10.26
N LEU A 379 5.69 12.35 -9.11
CA LEU A 379 5.06 11.80 -7.91
C LEU A 379 3.98 12.75 -7.36
N LEU A 380 4.21 14.07 -7.41
CA LEU A 380 3.20 15.05 -7.00
C LEU A 380 1.99 15.06 -7.97
N LEU A 381 2.24 14.92 -9.27
CA LEU A 381 1.19 14.90 -10.29
C LEU A 381 0.30 13.67 -10.21
N TYR A 382 0.89 12.47 -10.23
CA TYR A 382 0.13 11.23 -10.15
C TYR A 382 -0.29 10.93 -8.71
N GLY A 383 0.65 10.91 -7.76
CA GLY A 383 0.38 10.59 -6.35
C GLY A 383 -0.49 11.61 -5.62
N GLY A 384 -0.44 12.88 -6.02
CA GLY A 384 -1.32 13.94 -5.51
C GLY A 384 -2.68 14.00 -6.21
N GLY A 385 -2.89 13.27 -7.30
CA GLY A 385 -4.13 13.29 -8.10
C GLY A 385 -5.45 13.21 -7.31
N PRO A 386 -5.56 12.36 -6.26
CA PRO A 386 -6.76 12.32 -5.42
C PRO A 386 -7.17 13.65 -4.76
N LEU A 387 -6.26 14.62 -4.66
CA LEU A 387 -6.54 15.95 -4.12
C LEU A 387 -7.27 16.87 -5.11
N ILE A 388 -7.49 16.44 -6.36
CA ILE A 388 -8.16 17.16 -7.46
C ILE A 388 -7.34 18.36 -7.96
N ILE A 389 -6.92 19.25 -7.07
CA ILE A 389 -6.20 20.49 -7.41
C ILE A 389 -4.71 20.27 -7.67
N ALA A 390 -4.13 19.19 -7.15
CA ALA A 390 -2.67 18.99 -7.18
C ALA A 390 -2.14 18.88 -8.61
N SER A 391 -2.75 18.01 -9.44
CA SER A 391 -2.25 17.78 -10.80
C SER A 391 -2.37 19.03 -11.69
N PRO A 392 -3.53 19.73 -11.78
CA PRO A 392 -3.63 20.98 -12.53
C PRO A 392 -2.66 22.05 -12.05
N SER A 393 -2.52 22.23 -10.73
CA SER A 393 -1.67 23.28 -10.16
C SER A 393 -0.19 23.02 -10.42
N VAL A 394 0.28 21.80 -10.22
CA VAL A 394 1.69 21.44 -10.48
C VAL A 394 2.00 21.52 -11.97
N THR A 395 1.09 21.11 -12.86
CA THR A 395 1.24 21.30 -14.31
C THR A 395 1.32 22.78 -14.68
N ALA A 396 0.45 23.62 -14.10
CA ALA A 396 0.49 25.06 -14.33
C ALA A 396 1.80 25.70 -13.84
N ILE A 397 2.29 25.30 -12.66
CA ILE A 397 3.57 25.80 -12.12
C ILE A 397 4.74 25.44 -13.07
N ASN A 398 4.78 24.21 -13.60
CA ASN A 398 5.79 23.83 -14.58
C ASN A 398 5.69 24.65 -15.87
N GLY A 399 4.47 24.96 -16.32
CA GLY A 399 4.25 25.85 -17.45
C GLY A 399 4.76 27.25 -17.17
N VAL A 400 4.47 27.82 -16.00
CA VAL A 400 5.00 29.13 -15.58
C VAL A 400 6.52 29.16 -15.58
N ILE A 401 7.20 28.13 -15.05
CA ILE A 401 8.65 28.04 -15.03
C ILE A 401 9.21 28.03 -16.47
N LEU A 402 8.68 27.15 -17.31
CA LEU A 402 9.10 27.02 -18.71
C LEU A 402 8.87 28.31 -19.50
N GLY A 403 7.71 28.94 -19.32
CA GLY A 403 7.33 30.19 -19.98
C GLY A 403 8.14 31.40 -19.51
N SER A 404 8.50 31.45 -18.23
CA SER A 404 9.34 32.53 -17.67
C SER A 404 10.76 32.48 -18.24
N VAL A 405 11.37 31.29 -18.29
CA VAL A 405 12.71 31.09 -18.85
C VAL A 405 12.71 31.31 -20.36
N GLY A 406 11.73 30.74 -21.06
CA GLY A 406 11.58 30.91 -22.51
C GLY A 406 11.33 32.37 -22.90
N GLY A 407 10.41 33.05 -22.22
CA GLY A 407 10.09 34.46 -22.48
C GLY A 407 11.27 35.40 -22.29
N LEU A 408 12.12 35.13 -21.29
CA LEU A 408 13.35 35.89 -21.08
C LEU A 408 14.34 35.73 -22.22
N LEU A 409 14.66 34.48 -22.60
CA LEU A 409 15.62 34.20 -23.66
C LEU A 409 15.11 34.66 -25.03
N MET A 410 13.79 34.60 -25.26
CA MET A 410 13.17 35.14 -26.48
C MET A 410 13.32 36.66 -26.56
N ARG A 411 13.14 37.40 -25.45
CA ARG A 411 13.37 38.86 -25.39
C ARG A 411 14.85 39.23 -25.59
N GLU A 412 15.77 38.35 -25.19
CA GLU A 412 17.22 38.49 -25.45
C GLU A 412 17.62 38.11 -26.89
N GLY A 413 16.68 37.70 -27.76
CA GLY A 413 16.98 37.26 -29.13
C GLY A 413 17.57 35.84 -29.22
N ARG A 414 17.54 35.08 -28.12
CA ARG A 414 18.17 33.76 -27.94
C ARG A 414 17.16 32.61 -27.99
N ALA A 415 16.16 32.73 -28.87
CA ALA A 415 15.10 31.73 -28.99
C ALA A 415 15.63 30.35 -29.44
N LEU A 416 16.61 30.32 -30.35
CA LEU A 416 17.22 29.07 -30.82
C LEU A 416 18.06 28.39 -29.74
N ASP A 417 18.78 29.15 -28.91
CA ASP A 417 19.49 28.60 -27.74
C ASP A 417 18.51 27.91 -26.79
N PHE A 418 17.39 28.57 -26.47
CA PHE A 418 16.36 28.01 -25.60
C PHE A 418 15.78 26.71 -26.18
N LEU A 419 15.38 26.72 -27.45
CA LEU A 419 14.81 25.53 -28.10
C LEU A 419 15.83 24.39 -28.17
N SER A 420 17.09 24.69 -28.48
CA SER A 420 18.15 23.68 -28.58
C SER A 420 18.55 23.11 -27.23
N ALA A 421 18.42 23.91 -26.17
CA ALA A 421 18.62 23.45 -24.80
C ALA A 421 17.46 22.54 -24.35
N VAL A 422 16.21 22.91 -24.62
CA VAL A 422 15.02 22.23 -24.06
C VAL A 422 14.57 21.03 -24.89
N LEU A 423 14.46 21.17 -26.22
CA LEU A 423 13.78 20.16 -27.04
C LEU A 423 14.38 18.75 -26.98
N PRO A 424 15.72 18.53 -26.91
CA PRO A 424 16.29 17.17 -26.96
C PRO A 424 15.88 16.23 -25.82
N HIS A 425 15.52 16.78 -24.65
CA HIS A 425 15.03 15.99 -23.51
C HIS A 425 13.58 16.36 -23.15
N GLY A 426 13.18 17.60 -23.46
CA GLY A 426 11.90 18.17 -23.07
C GLY A 426 10.70 17.49 -23.72
N VAL A 427 10.86 16.86 -24.89
CA VAL A 427 9.78 16.08 -25.53
C VAL A 427 9.40 14.89 -24.64
N MET A 428 10.36 14.01 -24.31
CA MET A 428 10.13 12.91 -23.37
C MET A 428 9.66 13.38 -21.99
N GLU A 429 10.29 14.43 -21.45
CA GLU A 429 9.98 14.92 -20.10
C GLU A 429 8.56 15.48 -20.01
N VAL A 430 8.19 16.41 -20.91
CA VAL A 430 6.87 17.03 -20.94
C VAL A 430 5.81 15.96 -21.21
N THR A 431 6.03 15.02 -22.13
CA THR A 431 5.09 13.92 -22.35
C THR A 431 4.88 13.08 -21.08
N ALA A 432 5.94 12.77 -20.34
CA ALA A 432 5.83 12.02 -19.10
C ALA A 432 5.07 12.77 -17.98
N ILE A 433 5.35 14.06 -17.82
CA ILE A 433 4.65 14.96 -16.88
C ILE A 433 3.17 15.05 -17.24
N LEU A 434 2.83 15.24 -18.53
CA LEU A 434 1.46 15.32 -19.00
C LEU A 434 0.70 14.00 -18.82
N ILE A 435 1.35 12.84 -19.03
CA ILE A 435 0.77 11.53 -18.72
C ILE A 435 0.40 11.45 -17.23
N ALA A 436 1.34 11.79 -16.33
CA ALA A 436 1.10 11.76 -14.89
C ALA A 436 -0.02 12.72 -14.47
N SER A 437 -0.02 13.94 -15.01
CA SER A 437 -1.07 14.94 -14.80
C SER A 437 -2.44 14.43 -15.25
N SER A 438 -2.52 13.82 -16.43
CA SER A 438 -3.76 13.29 -16.99
C SER A 438 -4.41 12.25 -16.10
N ILE A 439 -3.61 11.30 -15.62
CA ILE A 439 -4.08 10.23 -14.75
C ILE A 439 -4.44 10.81 -13.38
N GLY A 440 -3.66 11.78 -12.88
CA GLY A 440 -3.94 12.51 -11.65
C GLY A 440 -5.29 13.23 -11.68
N ILE A 441 -5.57 13.99 -12.75
CA ILE A 441 -6.87 14.65 -12.99
C ILE A 441 -7.99 13.60 -13.04
N LYS A 442 -7.78 12.50 -13.78
CA LYS A 442 -8.76 11.42 -13.89
C LYS A 442 -9.07 10.78 -12.54
N MET A 443 -8.08 10.59 -11.67
CA MET A 443 -8.28 10.11 -10.29
C MET A 443 -9.04 11.11 -9.42
N GLY A 444 -8.73 12.40 -9.51
CA GLY A 444 -9.47 13.44 -8.81
C GLY A 444 -10.95 13.45 -9.22
N LEU A 445 -11.23 13.40 -10.52
CA LEU A 445 -12.60 13.37 -11.04
C LEU A 445 -13.34 12.09 -10.69
N SER A 446 -12.67 10.94 -10.64
CA SER A 446 -13.31 9.67 -10.28
C SER A 446 -13.76 9.62 -8.82
N LEU A 447 -13.20 10.48 -7.96
CA LEU A 447 -13.66 10.68 -6.58
C LEU A 447 -14.86 11.63 -6.47
N ILE A 448 -14.94 12.63 -7.36
CA ILE A 448 -16.07 13.58 -7.42
C ILE A 448 -17.29 12.91 -8.06
N PHE A 449 -17.08 12.22 -9.18
CA PHE A 449 -18.12 11.58 -9.99
C PHE A 449 -17.88 10.07 -10.07
N PRO A 450 -18.12 9.30 -8.99
CA PRO A 450 -17.84 7.86 -8.95
C PRO A 450 -18.89 7.00 -9.67
N GLY A 451 -20.00 7.59 -10.14
CA GLY A 451 -21.12 6.85 -10.71
C GLY A 451 -21.78 5.94 -9.66
N GLU A 452 -22.05 4.69 -10.02
CA GLU A 452 -22.63 3.68 -9.13
C GLU A 452 -21.63 3.04 -8.17
N LYS A 453 -20.33 3.27 -8.38
CA LYS A 453 -19.26 2.67 -7.59
C LYS A 453 -19.03 3.46 -6.30
N SER A 454 -18.48 2.80 -5.29
CA SER A 454 -17.94 3.55 -4.15
C SER A 454 -16.75 4.42 -4.59
N ARG A 455 -16.50 5.55 -3.90
CA ARG A 455 -15.35 6.41 -4.20
C ARG A 455 -14.02 5.65 -4.20
N TYR A 456 -13.83 4.70 -3.28
CA TYR A 456 -12.62 3.90 -3.23
C TYR A 456 -12.51 2.90 -4.37
N GLU A 457 -13.62 2.29 -4.78
CA GLU A 457 -13.64 1.37 -5.91
C GLU A 457 -13.39 2.09 -7.23
N SER A 458 -14.04 3.25 -7.43
CA SER A 458 -13.79 4.14 -8.57
C SER A 458 -12.32 4.60 -8.63
N LEU A 459 -11.74 5.00 -7.49
CA LEU A 459 -10.32 5.36 -7.42
C LEU A 459 -9.40 4.16 -7.70
N LYS A 460 -9.70 2.98 -7.13
CA LYS A 460 -8.94 1.74 -7.35
C LYS A 460 -8.89 1.38 -8.82
N GLU A 461 -10.02 1.45 -9.51
CA GLU A 461 -10.11 1.16 -10.92
C GLU A 461 -9.19 2.06 -11.75
N VAL A 462 -9.26 3.38 -11.56
CA VAL A 462 -8.42 4.32 -12.31
C VAL A 462 -6.94 4.15 -11.97
N ALA A 463 -6.60 4.12 -10.68
CA ALA A 463 -5.22 4.04 -10.23
C ALA A 463 -4.52 2.75 -10.67
N MET A 464 -5.21 1.60 -10.58
CA MET A 464 -4.67 0.30 -10.98
C MET A 464 -4.63 0.13 -12.51
N ARG A 465 -5.67 0.57 -13.24
CA ARG A 465 -5.76 0.43 -14.71
C ARG A 465 -4.63 1.18 -15.43
N TYR A 466 -4.30 2.40 -15.00
CA TYR A 466 -3.29 3.23 -15.66
C TYR A 466 -1.88 3.12 -15.07
N SER A 467 -1.67 2.22 -14.10
CA SER A 467 -0.36 2.02 -13.45
C SER A 467 0.77 1.63 -14.42
N ASP A 468 0.48 0.98 -15.55
CA ASP A 468 1.50 0.66 -16.57
C ASP A 468 1.96 1.89 -17.35
N LEU A 469 1.04 2.80 -17.63
CA LEU A 469 1.33 4.04 -18.31
C LEU A 469 2.13 5.00 -17.40
N VAL A 470 1.86 4.94 -16.09
CA VAL A 470 2.66 5.58 -15.03
C VAL A 470 4.10 5.04 -15.06
N VAL A 471 4.30 3.72 -15.08
CA VAL A 471 5.64 3.13 -15.22
C VAL A 471 6.35 3.61 -16.49
N LEU A 472 5.65 3.63 -17.64
CA LEU A 472 6.22 4.14 -18.89
C LEU A 472 6.72 5.59 -18.72
N SER A 473 5.90 6.47 -18.16
CA SER A 473 6.29 7.86 -17.96
C SER A 473 7.51 8.01 -17.04
N ALA A 474 7.66 7.18 -16.00
CA ALA A 474 8.87 7.20 -15.16
C ALA A 474 10.14 6.78 -15.94
N VAL A 475 10.02 5.82 -16.87
CA VAL A 475 11.13 5.43 -17.75
C VAL A 475 11.51 6.57 -18.71
N LEU A 476 10.53 7.28 -19.26
CA LEU A 476 10.79 8.45 -20.11
C LEU A 476 11.55 9.54 -19.35
N LEU A 477 11.17 9.83 -18.09
CA LEU A 477 11.90 10.80 -17.25
C LEU A 477 13.34 10.38 -16.97
N PHE A 478 13.57 9.10 -16.74
CA PHE A 478 14.91 8.57 -16.55
C PHE A 478 15.77 8.81 -17.79
N ILE A 479 15.26 8.48 -18.98
CA ILE A 479 15.97 8.70 -20.24
C ILE A 479 16.20 10.20 -20.48
N ALA A 480 15.16 11.02 -20.31
CA ALA A 480 15.24 12.48 -20.49
C ALA A 480 16.36 13.11 -19.65
N GLY A 481 16.48 12.75 -18.37
CA GLY A 481 17.53 13.32 -17.53
C GLY A 481 18.96 12.90 -17.91
N PHE A 482 19.15 11.72 -18.52
CA PHE A 482 20.45 11.38 -19.13
C PHE A 482 20.71 12.17 -20.41
N VAL A 483 19.69 12.35 -21.25
CA VAL A 483 19.82 13.17 -22.47
C VAL A 483 20.16 14.62 -22.09
N GLU A 484 19.50 15.19 -21.09
CA GLU A 484 19.76 16.55 -20.61
C GLU A 484 21.18 16.71 -20.07
N ALA A 485 21.68 15.76 -19.29
CA ALA A 485 22.99 15.92 -18.66
C ALA A 485 24.17 15.60 -19.58
N PHE A 486 24.00 14.70 -20.56
CA PHE A 486 25.10 14.22 -21.41
C PHE A 486 25.02 14.71 -22.86
N ILE A 487 23.82 14.81 -23.43
CA ILE A 487 23.63 15.05 -24.86
C ILE A 487 23.29 16.52 -25.13
N THR A 488 22.39 17.12 -24.35
CA THR A 488 22.00 18.53 -24.51
C THR A 488 23.20 19.49 -24.53
N PRO A 489 24.24 19.36 -23.67
CA PRO A 489 25.39 20.27 -23.72
C PRO A 489 26.19 20.19 -25.02
N ILE A 490 26.14 19.05 -25.72
CA ILE A 490 26.79 18.85 -27.02
C ILE A 490 25.94 19.48 -28.12
N LEU A 491 24.62 19.34 -28.04
CA LEU A 491 23.68 19.78 -29.07
C LEU A 491 23.30 21.27 -28.97
N MET A 492 23.45 21.91 -27.82
CA MET A 492 22.95 23.27 -27.60
C MET A 492 23.59 24.34 -28.50
N HIS A 493 24.79 24.08 -29.03
CA HIS A 493 25.49 24.94 -29.97
C HIS A 493 25.21 24.61 -31.45
N GLU A 494 24.56 23.48 -31.72
CA GLU A 494 24.27 22.96 -33.06
C GLU A 494 22.75 22.92 -33.29
N HIS A 495 22.14 24.10 -33.43
CA HIS A 495 20.68 24.25 -33.42
C HIS A 495 19.95 23.35 -34.42
N SER A 496 20.48 23.21 -35.64
CA SER A 496 19.87 22.36 -36.67
C SER A 496 19.85 20.88 -36.25
N ILE A 497 20.92 20.39 -35.63
CA ILE A 497 21.03 19.00 -35.15
C ILE A 497 20.08 18.80 -33.98
N ALA A 498 20.08 19.71 -33.00
CA ALA A 498 19.18 19.66 -31.84
C ALA A 498 17.72 19.55 -32.28
N ILE A 499 17.28 20.45 -33.18
CA ILE A 499 15.91 20.46 -33.71
C ILE A 499 15.60 19.16 -34.47
N THR A 500 16.51 18.68 -35.32
CA THR A 500 16.29 17.45 -36.10
C THR A 500 16.12 16.22 -35.20
N VAL A 501 16.97 16.09 -34.17
CA VAL A 501 16.88 15.00 -33.19
C VAL A 501 15.55 15.05 -32.45
N SER A 502 15.11 16.23 -32.01
CA SER A 502 13.83 16.40 -31.31
C SER A 502 12.62 16.11 -32.19
N ILE A 503 12.64 16.46 -33.48
CA ILE A 503 11.57 16.08 -34.41
C ILE A 503 11.49 14.56 -34.54
N LEU A 504 12.64 13.89 -34.67
CA LEU A 504 12.69 12.43 -34.74
C LEU A 504 12.16 11.79 -33.45
N GLU A 505 12.54 12.32 -32.29
CA GLU A 505 12.05 11.90 -30.97
C GLU A 505 10.52 12.01 -30.89
N ILE A 506 9.94 13.15 -31.29
CA ILE A 506 8.49 13.35 -31.36
C ILE A 506 7.86 12.27 -32.24
N ILE A 507 8.37 12.08 -33.47
CA ILE A 507 7.81 11.12 -34.41
C ILE A 507 7.83 9.71 -33.81
N VAL A 508 8.97 9.25 -33.31
CA VAL A 508 9.11 7.89 -32.75
C VAL A 508 8.22 7.70 -31.52
N LEU A 509 8.22 8.65 -30.59
CA LEU A 509 7.46 8.57 -29.35
C LEU A 509 5.96 8.56 -29.62
N TYR A 510 5.45 9.49 -30.44
CA TYR A 510 4.01 9.58 -30.70
C TYR A 510 3.52 8.52 -31.68
N LEU A 511 4.33 8.01 -32.61
CA LEU A 511 4.00 6.81 -33.37
C LEU A 511 3.82 5.60 -32.45
N PHE A 512 4.67 5.44 -31.43
CA PHE A 512 4.51 4.39 -30.44
C PHE A 512 3.24 4.60 -29.60
N LEU A 513 3.04 5.78 -29.02
CA LEU A 513 1.91 6.08 -28.13
C LEU A 513 0.54 6.02 -28.84
N LEU A 514 0.49 6.40 -30.12
CA LEU A 514 -0.75 6.42 -30.91
C LEU A 514 -1.00 5.11 -31.68
N LYS A 515 -0.06 4.16 -31.66
CA LYS A 515 -0.16 2.88 -32.37
C LYS A 515 -1.48 2.17 -32.09
N SER A 516 -2.37 2.07 -33.08
CA SER A 516 -3.53 1.19 -33.00
C SER A 516 -3.05 -0.26 -32.98
N LYS A 517 -3.65 -1.10 -32.12
CA LYS A 517 -3.50 -2.56 -32.23
C LYS A 517 -4.27 -3.03 -33.45
#